data_AF-A0A3C0B5T4-F1
#
_entry.id   AF-A0A3C0B5T4-F1
#
_cell.length_a   1.000
_cell.length_b   1.000
_cell.length_c   1.000
_cell.angle_alpha   90.00
_cell.angle_beta   90.00
_cell.angle_gamma   90.00
#
_symmetry.space_group_name_H-M   'P 1'
#
loop_
_entity.id
_entity.type
_entity.pdbx_description
1 polymer ?
#
loop_
_entity_poly.entity_id
_entity_poly.type
_entity_poly.pdbx_seq_one_letter_code
_entity_poly.pdbx_strand_id
1 'polypeptide(L)'
;MNQKLIVFITILVSVALLILTAIQAYWINSAVKLREADFNRTVAEAVGDVMQRIERQEMMLEVKKNSEYNNLMRSVDSLDYLIYKETGSYPKTNGSSGGFNYQRQQEWSSVFEDNQWKMVKKSDSSHMSLPGDDTTSLAGDRSGKAKLPELSARGMALNEKKRFLLNQLFDEFFASPFSPNIENRMSKGQLDTLIAQSFTARGIKTEYEFGVFSEGRNIMVIESNPQLRSELMKEGMFFPIFSRAGHVANDFLLLYFPNQTRYLIIQMGGMLIVSGALLLLIVVSFAVVIAAIFRQKKLSEMKND
;
A
#
# COMPACT_ATOMS: atom_id res chain seq x y z
N MET A 1 0.92 -66.90 -32.03
CA MET A 1 1.65 -65.80 -31.33
C MET A 1 1.81 -66.20 -29.87
N ASN A 2 2.98 -66.04 -29.25
CA ASN A 2 3.17 -66.48 -27.86
C ASN A 2 2.22 -65.74 -26.91
N GLN A 3 1.43 -66.46 -26.10
CA GLN A 3 0.49 -65.84 -25.15
C GLN A 3 1.19 -64.88 -24.17
N LYS A 4 2.45 -65.19 -23.79
CA LYS A 4 3.30 -64.32 -22.97
C LYS A 4 3.58 -62.97 -23.63
N LEU A 5 3.68 -62.93 -24.96
CA LEU A 5 3.98 -61.71 -25.72
C LEU A 5 2.76 -60.78 -25.77
N ILE A 6 1.54 -61.33 -25.88
CA ILE A 6 0.28 -60.57 -25.82
C ILE A 6 0.08 -59.95 -24.43
N VAL A 7 0.29 -60.73 -23.37
CA VAL A 7 0.18 -60.24 -21.98
C VAL A 7 1.22 -59.16 -21.71
N PHE A 8 2.46 -59.35 -22.16
CA PHE A 8 3.53 -58.35 -22.03
C PHE A 8 3.16 -57.02 -22.71
N ILE A 9 2.66 -57.05 -23.95
CA ILE A 9 2.22 -55.83 -24.67
C ILE A 9 1.08 -55.13 -23.94
N THR A 10 0.11 -55.89 -23.42
CA THR A 10 -1.06 -55.31 -22.72
C THR A 10 -0.65 -54.60 -21.43
N ILE A 11 0.31 -55.17 -20.69
CA ILE A 11 0.90 -54.55 -19.49
C ILE A 11 1.67 -53.29 -19.90
N LEU A 12 2.51 -53.37 -20.93
CA LEU A 12 3.30 -52.24 -21.43
C LEU A 12 2.41 -51.06 -21.83
N VAL A 13 1.33 -51.32 -22.57
CA VAL A 13 0.35 -50.31 -22.99
C VAL A 13 -0.37 -49.68 -21.80
N SER A 14 -0.77 -50.47 -20.82
CA SER A 14 -1.43 -49.98 -19.60
C SER A 14 -0.50 -49.06 -18.79
N VAL A 15 0.78 -49.44 -18.66
CA VAL A 15 1.80 -48.63 -17.98
C VAL A 15 2.06 -47.34 -18.75
N ALA A 16 2.16 -47.40 -20.08
CA ALA A 16 2.34 -46.21 -20.91
C ALA A 16 1.17 -45.22 -20.77
N LEU A 17 -0.06 -45.71 -20.74
CA LEU A 17 -1.26 -44.89 -20.50
C LEU A 17 -1.19 -44.20 -19.13
N LEU A 18 -0.86 -44.95 -18.07
CA LEU A 18 -0.73 -44.39 -16.71
C LEU A 18 0.33 -43.28 -16.64
N ILE A 19 1.52 -43.52 -17.20
CA ILE A 19 2.61 -42.53 -17.23
C ILE A 19 2.15 -41.27 -17.97
N LEU A 20 1.49 -41.43 -19.12
CA LEU A 20 1.03 -40.29 -19.91
C LEU A 20 -0.05 -39.48 -19.19
N THR A 21 -1.03 -40.14 -18.56
CA THR A 21 -2.07 -39.46 -17.77
C THR A 21 -1.47 -38.70 -16.58
N ALA A 22 -0.47 -39.27 -15.90
CA ALA A 22 0.24 -38.61 -14.81
C ALA A 22 0.99 -37.36 -15.30
N ILE A 23 1.66 -37.43 -16.46
CA ILE A 23 2.34 -36.28 -17.07
C ILE A 23 1.33 -35.18 -17.40
N GLN A 24 0.19 -35.51 -18.02
CA GLN A 24 -0.84 -34.52 -18.37
C GLN A 24 -1.42 -33.85 -17.11
N ALA A 25 -1.71 -34.60 -16.06
CA ALA A 25 -2.19 -34.05 -14.79
C ALA A 25 -1.16 -33.10 -14.15
N TYR A 26 0.13 -33.47 -14.19
CA TYR A 26 1.21 -32.61 -13.72
C TYR A 26 1.30 -31.29 -14.50
N TRP A 27 1.18 -31.35 -15.84
CA TRP A 27 1.16 -30.16 -16.69
C TRP A 27 0.00 -29.23 -16.37
N ILE A 28 -1.21 -29.76 -16.13
CA ILE A 28 -2.38 -28.94 -15.75
C ILE A 28 -2.14 -28.22 -14.43
N ASN A 29 -1.69 -28.93 -13.40
CA ASN A 29 -1.39 -28.34 -12.10
C ASN A 29 -0.30 -27.25 -12.20
N SER A 30 0.72 -27.49 -13.03
CA SER A 30 1.80 -26.53 -13.26
C SER A 30 1.31 -25.30 -14.02
N ALA A 31 0.44 -25.50 -15.02
CA ALA A 31 -0.18 -24.41 -15.77
C ALA A 31 -1.09 -23.54 -14.87
N VAL A 32 -1.84 -24.16 -13.95
CA VAL A 32 -2.67 -23.42 -12.98
C VAL A 32 -1.80 -22.58 -12.06
N LYS A 33 -0.73 -23.14 -11.49
CA LYS A 33 0.20 -22.39 -10.63
C LYS A 33 0.87 -21.23 -11.36
N LEU A 34 1.27 -21.43 -12.62
CA LEU A 34 1.83 -20.37 -13.45
C LEU A 34 0.81 -19.26 -13.68
N ARG A 35 -0.45 -19.64 -13.96
CA ARG A 35 -1.54 -18.67 -14.16
C ARG A 35 -1.88 -17.91 -12.88
N GLU A 36 -1.81 -18.56 -11.73
CA GLU A 36 -1.98 -17.94 -10.42
C GLU A 36 -0.88 -16.91 -10.15
N ALA A 37 0.38 -17.23 -10.43
CA ALA A 37 1.48 -16.29 -10.31
C ALA A 37 1.32 -15.08 -11.24
N ASP A 38 0.92 -15.30 -12.50
CA ASP A 38 0.60 -14.22 -13.44
C ASP A 38 -0.56 -13.35 -12.95
N PHE A 39 -1.60 -13.96 -12.37
CA PHE A 39 -2.74 -13.25 -11.80
C PHE A 39 -2.31 -12.38 -10.63
N ASN A 40 -1.56 -12.93 -9.67
CA ASN A 40 -1.07 -12.18 -8.51
C ASN A 40 -0.18 -11.00 -8.95
N ARG A 41 0.67 -11.19 -9.96
CA ARG A 41 1.44 -10.11 -10.57
C ARG A 41 0.54 -9.04 -11.18
N THR A 42 -0.46 -9.44 -11.97
CA THR A 42 -1.39 -8.50 -12.61
C THR A 42 -2.19 -7.72 -11.58
N VAL A 43 -2.61 -8.35 -10.49
CA VAL A 43 -3.27 -7.68 -9.36
C VAL A 43 -2.31 -6.70 -8.69
N ALA A 44 -1.07 -7.10 -8.42
CA ALA A 44 -0.06 -6.21 -7.82
C ALA A 44 0.18 -4.96 -8.69
N GLU A 45 0.28 -5.13 -10.01
CA GLU A 45 0.41 -4.00 -10.93
C GLU A 45 -0.86 -3.13 -10.95
N ALA A 46 -2.06 -3.73 -10.90
CA ALA A 46 -3.32 -3.00 -10.83
C ALA A 46 -3.45 -2.16 -9.56
N VAL A 47 -3.05 -2.74 -8.42
CA VAL A 47 -3.01 -2.05 -7.13
C VAL A 47 -1.94 -0.95 -7.16
N GLY A 48 -0.79 -1.21 -7.77
CA GLY A 48 0.24 -0.19 -7.99
C GLY A 48 -0.31 1.03 -8.73
N ASP A 49 -1.11 0.82 -9.78
CA ASP A 49 -1.78 1.93 -10.49
C ASP A 49 -2.78 2.68 -9.61
N VAL A 50 -3.53 1.97 -8.76
CA VAL A 50 -4.44 2.59 -7.79
C VAL A 50 -3.66 3.45 -6.81
N MET A 51 -2.59 2.92 -6.22
CA MET A 51 -1.73 3.66 -5.30
C MET A 51 -1.15 4.90 -5.96
N GLN A 52 -0.63 4.77 -7.18
CA GLN A 52 -0.09 5.90 -7.93
C GLN A 52 -1.16 6.97 -8.23
N ARG A 53 -2.40 6.57 -8.54
CA ARG A 53 -3.50 7.51 -8.76
C ARG A 53 -3.88 8.27 -7.49
N ILE A 54 -3.94 7.55 -6.37
CA ILE A 54 -4.21 8.13 -5.05
C ILE A 54 -3.10 9.14 -4.71
N GLU A 55 -1.85 8.73 -4.82
CA GLU A 55 -0.69 9.59 -4.57
C GLU A 55 -0.70 10.85 -5.44
N ARG A 56 -1.06 10.75 -6.73
CA ARG A 56 -1.17 11.92 -7.61
C ARG A 56 -2.26 12.89 -7.15
N GLN A 57 -3.41 12.39 -6.70
CA GLN A 57 -4.48 13.25 -6.19
C GLN A 57 -4.03 13.99 -4.93
N GLU A 58 -3.30 13.30 -4.05
CA GLU A 58 -2.77 13.88 -2.82
C GLU A 58 -1.67 14.90 -3.09
N MET A 59 -0.73 14.59 -4.00
CA MET A 59 0.31 15.53 -4.40
C MET A 59 -0.27 16.82 -4.98
N MET A 60 -1.38 16.74 -5.74
CA MET A 60 -2.03 17.95 -6.24
C MET A 60 -2.64 18.80 -5.11
N LEU A 61 -3.24 18.16 -4.11
CA LEU A 61 -3.76 18.85 -2.92
C LEU A 61 -2.63 19.49 -2.11
N GLU A 62 -1.53 18.76 -1.91
CA GLU A 62 -0.34 19.24 -1.21
C GLU A 62 0.33 20.40 -1.96
N VAL A 63 0.44 20.32 -3.30
CA VAL A 63 1.00 21.39 -4.13
C VAL A 63 0.12 22.64 -4.11
N LYS A 64 -1.22 22.49 -4.16
CA LYS A 64 -2.13 23.64 -4.06
C LYS A 64 -1.99 24.34 -2.70
N LYS A 65 -1.96 23.56 -1.61
CA LYS A 65 -1.70 24.06 -0.26
C LYS A 65 -0.33 24.74 -0.15
N ASN A 66 0.70 24.13 -0.74
CA ASN A 66 2.05 24.69 -0.76
C ASN A 66 2.12 25.98 -1.60
N SER A 67 1.34 26.10 -2.67
CA SER A 67 1.26 27.34 -3.45
C SER A 67 0.62 28.47 -2.63
N GLU A 68 -0.44 28.18 -1.87
CA GLU A 68 -1.07 29.14 -0.96
C GLU A 68 -0.10 29.56 0.16
N TYR A 69 0.64 28.59 0.73
CA TYR A 69 1.72 28.83 1.68
C TYR A 69 2.81 29.75 1.09
N ASN A 70 3.28 29.47 -0.13
CA ASN A 70 4.31 30.28 -0.79
C ASN A 70 3.82 31.71 -1.08
N ASN A 71 2.54 31.89 -1.41
CA ASN A 71 1.95 33.21 -1.61
C ASN A 71 1.85 34.00 -0.29
N LEU A 72 1.44 33.32 0.78
CA LEU A 72 1.34 33.91 2.11
C LEU A 72 2.74 34.24 2.68
N MET A 73 3.75 33.39 2.44
CA MET A 73 5.16 33.67 2.75
C MET A 73 5.67 34.93 2.01
N ARG A 74 5.43 35.02 0.69
CA ARG A 74 5.79 36.23 -0.09
C ARG A 74 5.11 37.50 0.44
N SER A 75 3.89 37.38 0.95
CA SER A 75 3.18 38.51 1.55
C SER A 75 3.82 38.96 2.86
N VAL A 76 4.32 38.02 3.68
CA VAL A 76 5.09 38.31 4.90
C VAL A 76 6.42 38.99 4.56
N ASP A 77 7.15 38.50 3.56
CA ASP A 77 8.40 39.12 3.08
C ASP A 77 8.18 40.56 2.59
N SER A 78 7.07 40.81 1.88
CA SER A 78 6.71 42.15 1.42
C SER A 78 6.41 43.11 2.59
N LEU A 79 5.84 42.60 3.68
CA LEU A 79 5.60 43.38 4.90
C LEU A 79 6.90 43.71 5.62
N ASP A 80 7.89 42.81 5.62
CA ASP A 80 9.21 43.09 6.19
C ASP A 80 9.93 44.23 5.46
N TYR A 81 9.83 44.28 4.14
CA TYR A 81 10.33 45.41 3.35
C TYR A 81 9.64 46.73 3.71
N LEU A 82 8.31 46.70 3.89
CA LEU A 82 7.53 47.90 4.26
C LEU A 82 7.82 48.37 5.69
N ILE A 83 7.96 47.44 6.63
CA ILE A 83 8.35 47.73 8.02
C ILE A 83 9.74 48.36 8.03
N TYR A 84 10.71 47.80 7.30
CA TYR A 84 12.06 48.35 7.18
C TYR A 84 12.05 49.78 6.63
N LYS A 85 11.27 50.05 5.59
CA LYS A 85 11.15 51.39 4.99
C LYS A 85 10.57 52.43 5.97
N GLU A 86 9.67 52.02 6.85
CA GLU A 86 8.99 52.89 7.81
C GLU A 86 9.79 53.10 9.10
N THR A 87 10.45 52.06 9.61
CA THR A 87 11.14 52.08 10.93
C THR A 87 12.65 52.26 10.82
N GLY A 88 13.21 52.15 9.60
CA GLY A 88 14.66 52.21 9.36
C GLY A 88 15.44 51.01 9.90
N SER A 89 14.74 49.98 10.42
CA SER A 89 15.34 48.77 10.98
C SER A 89 14.56 47.55 10.53
N TYR A 90 15.26 46.51 10.07
CA TYR A 90 14.61 45.23 9.89
C TYR A 90 14.12 44.77 11.26
N PRO A 91 12.89 44.25 11.39
CA PRO A 91 12.45 43.66 12.64
C PRO A 91 13.50 42.61 13.03
N LYS A 92 14.13 42.80 14.20
CA LYS A 92 15.17 41.90 14.68
C LYS A 92 14.53 40.56 14.99
N THR A 93 14.49 39.67 14.01
CA THR A 93 14.42 38.23 14.26
C THR A 93 15.76 37.86 14.86
N ASN A 94 15.86 37.75 16.18
CA ASN A 94 17.08 37.26 16.83
C ASN A 94 17.42 35.87 16.24
N GLY A 95 18.42 35.85 15.36
CA GLY A 95 19.23 34.70 14.98
C GLY A 95 18.47 33.40 14.68
N SER A 96 17.61 33.37 13.67
CA SER A 96 17.46 32.18 12.80
C SER A 96 16.58 32.53 11.62
N SER A 97 17.11 32.34 10.41
CA SER A 97 16.27 32.08 9.24
C SER A 97 15.35 30.89 9.58
N GLY A 98 14.08 31.14 9.87
CA GLY A 98 12.97 30.17 9.83
C GLY A 98 13.22 28.75 10.34
N GLY A 99 13.96 28.57 11.44
CA GLY A 99 14.21 27.26 12.03
C GLY A 99 13.30 27.03 13.23
N PHE A 100 12.33 26.12 13.09
CA PHE A 100 11.62 25.57 14.25
C PHE A 100 12.64 24.83 15.14
N ASN A 101 12.81 25.26 16.38
CA ASN A 101 13.72 24.59 17.30
C ASN A 101 12.93 23.52 18.08
N TYR A 102 12.94 22.30 17.58
CA TYR A 102 12.33 21.14 18.23
C TYR A 102 13.38 20.46 19.11
N GLN A 103 13.21 20.55 20.43
CA GLN A 103 14.06 19.86 21.40
C GLN A 103 13.19 18.86 22.16
N ARG A 104 13.43 17.56 21.95
CA ARG A 104 12.83 16.47 22.73
C ARG A 104 13.80 16.06 23.81
N GLN A 105 13.38 16.11 25.07
CA GLN A 105 14.19 15.71 26.20
C GLN A 105 13.63 14.40 26.77
N GLN A 106 14.37 13.31 26.58
CA GLN A 106 14.00 11.99 27.11
C GLN A 106 14.92 11.64 28.27
N GLU A 107 14.34 11.48 29.45
CA GLU A 107 15.06 10.98 30.63
C GLU A 107 14.71 9.51 30.84
N TRP A 108 15.76 8.67 30.85
CA TRP A 108 15.67 7.26 31.20
C TRP A 108 16.06 7.10 32.67
N SER A 109 15.31 6.29 33.40
CA SER A 109 15.69 5.87 34.75
C SER A 109 15.69 4.36 34.85
N SER A 110 16.70 3.81 35.51
CA SER A 110 16.72 2.41 35.90
C SER A 110 15.84 2.23 37.14
N VAL A 111 14.75 1.48 37.00
CA VAL A 111 13.91 1.05 38.13
C VAL A 111 14.15 -0.44 38.35
N PHE A 112 14.34 -0.83 39.61
CA PHE A 112 14.56 -2.23 39.99
C PHE A 112 13.22 -2.85 40.36
N GLU A 113 12.73 -3.76 39.51
CA GLU A 113 11.42 -4.41 39.65
C GLU A 113 11.59 -5.89 39.23
N ASP A 114 10.93 -6.82 39.93
CA ASP A 114 11.06 -8.28 39.70
C ASP A 114 12.50 -8.82 39.71
N ASN A 115 13.32 -8.33 40.65
CA ASN A 115 14.72 -8.76 40.84
C ASN A 115 15.65 -8.49 39.64
N GLN A 116 15.26 -7.57 38.75
CA GLN A 116 16.03 -7.19 37.56
C GLN A 116 16.01 -5.66 37.34
N TRP A 117 17.10 -5.11 36.80
CA TRP A 117 17.15 -3.69 36.42
C TRP A 117 16.39 -3.49 35.11
N LYS A 118 15.30 -2.71 35.14
CA LYS A 118 14.51 -2.36 33.97
C LYS A 118 14.67 -0.87 33.67
N MET A 119 15.08 -0.54 32.44
CA MET A 119 15.06 0.85 32.00
C MET A 119 13.63 1.26 31.70
N VAL A 120 13.13 2.26 32.42
CA VAL A 120 11.81 2.83 32.21
C VAL A 120 11.94 4.31 31.89
N LYS A 121 11.15 4.77 30.92
CA LYS A 121 11.14 6.16 30.46
C LYS A 121 10.47 7.02 31.54
N LYS A 122 11.26 7.88 32.21
CA LYS A 122 10.81 8.67 33.35
C LYS A 122 10.06 9.93 32.91
N SER A 123 10.47 10.51 31.79
CA SER A 123 9.92 11.74 31.24
C SER A 123 10.07 11.76 29.71
N ASP A 124 9.02 12.18 29.02
CA ASP A 124 9.01 12.49 27.60
C ASP A 124 8.35 13.85 27.42
N SER A 125 9.14 14.91 27.57
CA SER A 125 8.66 16.25 27.29
C SER A 125 9.25 16.76 25.98
N SER A 126 8.37 17.34 25.15
CA SER A 126 8.76 18.08 23.95
C SER A 126 8.53 19.56 24.21
N HIS A 127 9.58 20.37 24.07
CA HIS A 127 9.45 21.81 24.11
C HIS A 127 9.53 22.36 22.68
N MET A 128 8.53 23.14 22.29
CA MET A 128 8.50 23.83 21.01
C MET A 128 8.42 25.32 21.28
N SER A 129 9.49 26.05 20.97
CA SER A 129 9.49 27.51 21.06
C SER A 129 8.98 28.11 19.74
N LEU A 130 7.89 28.88 19.84
CA LEU A 130 7.31 29.59 18.71
C LEU A 130 8.03 30.94 18.51
N PRO A 131 8.31 31.34 17.25
CA PRO A 131 8.78 32.69 16.97
C PRO A 131 7.70 33.71 17.34
N GLY A 132 7.95 34.54 18.36
CA GLY A 132 7.07 35.63 18.76
C GLY A 132 6.55 35.60 20.19
N ASP A 133 6.93 34.60 21.00
CA ASP A 133 6.70 34.64 22.45
C ASP A 133 7.79 35.45 23.15
N ASP A 134 7.83 36.76 22.88
CA ASP A 134 8.56 37.69 23.72
C ASP A 134 7.74 37.91 25.00
N THR A 135 7.86 36.97 25.94
CA THR A 135 8.00 37.41 27.33
C THR A 135 9.28 38.24 27.36
N THR A 136 9.12 39.56 27.30
CA THR A 136 10.20 40.52 27.48
C THR A 136 10.96 40.17 28.75
N SER A 137 12.13 39.54 28.62
CA SER A 137 13.05 39.32 29.71
C SER A 137 13.63 40.68 30.11
N LEU A 138 13.01 41.26 31.14
CA LEU A 138 13.60 42.34 31.92
C LEU A 138 14.82 41.77 32.66
N ALA A 139 16.00 41.88 32.06
CA ALA A 139 17.27 41.79 32.79
C ALA A 139 18.39 42.50 32.03
N GLY A 140 19.00 43.50 32.69
CA GLY A 140 20.37 43.92 32.39
C GLY A 140 20.54 45.32 31.81
N ASP A 141 20.52 46.31 32.71
CA ASP A 141 20.82 47.73 32.52
C ASP A 141 22.16 48.01 31.80
N ARG A 142 22.13 48.84 30.75
CA ARG A 142 23.21 49.76 30.38
C ARG A 142 22.64 51.03 29.74
N SER A 143 22.49 52.06 30.58
CA SER A 143 22.78 53.47 30.28
C SER A 143 22.85 53.86 28.80
N GLY A 144 21.72 54.35 28.29
CA GLY A 144 21.63 55.05 27.02
C GLY A 144 20.16 55.25 26.70
N LYS A 145 19.63 56.46 26.97
CA LYS A 145 18.31 56.87 26.52
C LYS A 145 18.31 56.95 24.99
N ALA A 146 18.32 55.82 24.30
CA ALA A 146 17.76 55.74 22.97
C ALA A 146 16.25 55.93 23.18
N LYS A 147 15.73 57.10 22.80
CA LYS A 147 14.31 57.21 22.45
C LYS A 147 14.05 56.04 21.52
N LEU A 148 13.29 55.05 21.98
CA LEU A 148 12.58 54.15 21.06
C LEU A 148 11.95 55.10 20.02
N PRO A 149 12.20 54.91 18.71
CA PRO A 149 11.37 55.60 17.74
C PRO A 149 9.94 55.24 18.15
N GLU A 150 9.10 56.22 18.49
CA GLU A 150 7.67 55.98 18.49
C GLU A 150 7.40 55.32 17.14
N LEU A 151 7.07 54.02 17.16
CA LEU A 151 6.72 53.36 15.92
C LEU A 151 5.59 54.21 15.36
N SER A 152 5.80 54.82 14.19
CA SER A 152 4.75 55.48 13.43
C SER A 152 3.50 54.60 13.52
N ALA A 153 2.32 55.18 13.77
CA ALA A 153 1.07 54.42 13.89
C ALA A 153 0.90 53.42 12.72
N ARG A 154 1.48 53.76 11.56
CA ARG A 154 1.59 52.92 10.37
C ARG A 154 2.53 51.71 10.54
N GLY A 155 3.69 51.87 11.17
CA GLY A 155 4.62 50.77 11.50
C GLY A 155 4.05 49.77 12.50
N MET A 156 3.29 50.24 13.50
CA MET A 156 2.55 49.37 14.42
C MET A 156 1.47 48.56 13.67
N ALA A 157 0.69 49.21 12.81
CA ALA A 157 -0.33 48.55 12.00
C ALA A 157 0.27 47.50 11.02
N LEU A 158 1.44 47.77 10.44
CA LEU A 158 2.15 46.82 9.58
C LEU A 158 2.64 45.60 10.36
N ASN A 159 3.14 45.80 11.59
CA ASN A 159 3.59 44.72 12.45
C ASN A 159 2.41 43.86 12.93
N GLU A 160 1.28 44.48 13.27
CA GLU A 160 0.04 43.77 13.61
C GLU A 160 -0.48 42.94 12.44
N LYS A 161 -0.49 43.49 11.22
CA LYS A 161 -0.83 42.77 10.01
C LYS A 161 0.12 41.59 9.74
N LYS A 162 1.42 41.76 9.97
CA LYS A 162 2.42 40.68 9.87
C LYS A 162 2.11 39.56 10.87
N ARG A 163 1.85 39.91 12.13
CA ARG A 163 1.51 38.93 13.19
C ARG A 163 0.24 38.15 12.87
N PHE A 164 -0.78 38.81 12.32
CA PHE A 164 -2.01 38.17 11.88
C PHE A 164 -1.74 37.12 10.77
N LEU A 165 -0.98 37.50 9.73
CA LEU A 165 -0.65 36.58 8.63
C LEU A 165 0.28 35.44 9.07
N LEU A 166 1.19 35.70 10.01
CA LEU A 166 2.02 34.67 10.62
C LEU A 166 1.16 33.68 11.42
N ASN A 167 0.25 34.16 12.26
CA ASN A 167 -0.65 33.27 13.01
C ASN A 167 -1.51 32.43 12.07
N GLN A 168 -2.02 33.01 10.98
CA GLN A 168 -2.74 32.28 9.96
C GLN A 168 -1.85 31.22 9.26
N LEU A 169 -0.57 31.52 8.99
CA LEU A 169 0.41 30.54 8.50
C LEU A 169 0.65 29.40 9.50
N PHE A 170 0.80 29.75 10.77
CA PHE A 170 1.00 28.78 11.85
C PHE A 170 -0.22 27.87 11.99
N ASP A 171 -1.42 28.44 12.03
CA ASP A 171 -2.65 27.67 12.09
C ASP A 171 -2.79 26.75 10.87
N GLU A 172 -2.50 27.20 9.66
CA GLU A 172 -2.61 26.36 8.46
C GLU A 172 -1.53 25.24 8.38
N PHE A 173 -0.35 25.49 8.95
CA PHE A 173 0.74 24.51 9.06
C PHE A 173 0.48 23.47 10.15
N PHE A 174 -0.08 23.88 11.31
CA PHE A 174 -0.25 23.03 12.49
C PHE A 174 -1.67 22.47 12.69
N ALA A 175 -2.73 23.14 12.21
CA ALA A 175 -4.10 22.64 12.25
C ALA A 175 -4.39 21.55 11.22
N SER A 176 -3.46 21.34 10.29
CA SER A 176 -3.42 20.16 9.44
C SER A 176 -2.26 19.27 9.91
N PRO A 177 -2.33 18.67 11.11
CA PRO A 177 -1.42 17.57 11.43
C PRO A 177 -1.61 16.57 10.31
N PHE A 178 -0.55 16.32 9.54
CA PHE A 178 -0.46 15.31 8.49
C PHE A 178 -1.53 14.27 8.71
N SER A 179 -2.64 14.30 7.96
CA SER A 179 -3.79 13.44 8.22
C SER A 179 -3.28 12.00 8.10
N PRO A 180 -2.91 11.32 9.20
CA PRO A 180 -2.03 10.16 9.09
C PRO A 180 -2.85 8.94 8.71
N ASN A 181 -4.16 9.06 8.83
CA ASN A 181 -5.13 8.00 8.78
C ASN A 181 -5.84 8.04 7.42
N ILE A 182 -5.70 6.97 6.66
CA ILE A 182 -6.33 6.76 5.36
C ILE A 182 -7.86 6.97 5.37
N GLU A 183 -8.57 6.69 6.48
CA GLU A 183 -10.04 6.85 6.53
C GLU A 183 -10.52 8.29 6.33
N ASN A 184 -9.71 9.28 6.73
CA ASN A 184 -10.08 10.68 6.61
C ASN A 184 -9.75 11.24 5.21
N ARG A 185 -8.97 10.48 4.43
CA ARG A 185 -8.46 10.86 3.11
C ARG A 185 -9.26 10.20 2.00
N MET A 186 -9.81 9.01 2.25
CA MET A 186 -10.50 8.20 1.26
C MET A 186 -11.76 7.55 1.81
N SER A 187 -12.89 7.75 1.12
CA SER A 187 -14.09 6.99 1.41
C SER A 187 -14.00 5.57 0.83
N LYS A 188 -14.67 4.62 1.50
CA LYS A 188 -14.82 3.24 1.02
C LYS A 188 -15.25 3.16 -0.45
N GLY A 189 -16.22 3.98 -0.86
CA GLY A 189 -16.76 3.96 -2.23
C GLY A 189 -15.79 4.48 -3.29
N GLN A 190 -14.94 5.45 -2.96
CA GLN A 190 -13.90 5.93 -3.87
C GLN A 190 -12.82 4.86 -4.07
N LEU A 191 -12.38 4.21 -3.00
CA LEU A 191 -11.40 3.13 -3.06
C LEU A 191 -11.94 1.96 -3.90
N ASP A 192 -13.18 1.55 -3.66
CA ASP A 192 -13.86 0.52 -4.43
C ASP A 192 -13.91 0.85 -5.93
N THR A 193 -14.36 2.07 -6.27
CA THR A 193 -14.43 2.51 -7.67
C THR A 193 -13.06 2.51 -8.34
N LEU A 194 -12.01 2.96 -7.65
CA LEU A 194 -10.65 2.97 -8.19
C LEU A 194 -10.10 1.56 -8.44
N ILE A 195 -10.33 0.63 -7.51
CA ILE A 195 -9.93 -0.78 -7.63
C ILE A 195 -10.71 -1.43 -8.79
N ALA A 196 -12.03 -1.25 -8.85
CA ALA A 196 -12.85 -1.77 -9.94
C ALA A 196 -12.36 -1.28 -11.32
N GLN A 197 -12.03 0.01 -11.42
CA GLN A 197 -11.51 0.60 -12.65
C GLN A 197 -10.14 0.04 -13.04
N SER A 198 -9.21 -0.12 -12.10
CA SER A 198 -7.87 -0.65 -12.37
C SER A 198 -7.92 -2.13 -12.76
N PHE A 199 -8.78 -2.91 -12.10
CA PHE A 199 -8.99 -4.32 -12.41
C PHE A 199 -9.61 -4.49 -13.79
N THR A 200 -10.65 -3.71 -14.11
CA THR A 200 -11.29 -3.73 -15.43
C THR A 200 -10.31 -3.34 -16.54
N ALA A 201 -9.47 -2.31 -16.32
CA ALA A 201 -8.47 -1.86 -17.28
C ALA A 201 -7.42 -2.94 -17.60
N ARG A 202 -7.14 -3.82 -16.63
CA ARG A 202 -6.18 -4.93 -16.77
C ARG A 202 -6.85 -6.28 -17.10
N GLY A 203 -8.16 -6.28 -17.38
CA GLY A 203 -8.91 -7.47 -17.77
C GLY A 203 -9.18 -8.45 -16.61
N ILE A 204 -9.06 -8.01 -15.37
CA ILE A 204 -9.43 -8.77 -14.17
C ILE A 204 -10.94 -8.59 -13.97
N LYS A 205 -11.71 -9.64 -14.24
CA LYS A 205 -13.18 -9.65 -14.11
C LYS A 205 -13.63 -10.69 -13.08
N THR A 206 -13.18 -10.51 -11.85
CA THR A 206 -13.57 -11.36 -10.72
C THR A 206 -14.09 -10.48 -9.59
N GLU A 207 -14.99 -11.04 -8.79
CA GLU A 207 -15.37 -10.46 -7.51
C GLU A 207 -14.13 -10.38 -6.63
N TYR A 208 -14.03 -9.28 -5.91
CA TYR A 208 -12.95 -9.00 -4.97
C TYR A 208 -13.53 -8.41 -3.70
N GLU A 209 -12.85 -8.66 -2.60
CA GLU A 209 -13.10 -8.06 -1.31
C GLU A 209 -11.83 -7.32 -0.89
N PHE A 210 -12.01 -6.12 -0.35
CA PHE A 210 -10.89 -5.30 0.07
C PHE A 210 -11.07 -4.81 1.50
N GLY A 211 -9.94 -4.51 2.14
CA GLY A 211 -9.93 -3.81 3.41
C GLY A 211 -8.60 -3.09 3.62
N VAL A 212 -8.59 -2.12 4.51
CA VAL A 212 -7.38 -1.37 4.86
C VAL A 212 -7.05 -1.64 6.31
N PHE A 213 -5.89 -2.23 6.55
CA PHE A 213 -5.37 -2.56 7.87
C PHE A 213 -4.34 -1.53 8.29
N SER A 214 -4.48 -0.97 9.48
CA SER A 214 -3.49 -0.06 10.08
C SER A 214 -2.70 -0.83 11.13
N GLU A 215 -1.43 -1.13 10.84
CA GLU A 215 -0.52 -1.84 11.75
C GLU A 215 -0.27 -1.04 13.02
N GLY A 216 -0.08 0.29 12.88
CA GLY A 216 0.19 1.17 14.02
C GLY A 216 -0.97 1.24 15.04
N ARG A 217 -2.19 0.94 14.60
CA ARG A 217 -3.39 0.90 15.46
C ARG A 217 -3.90 -0.52 15.70
N ASN A 218 -3.35 -1.51 15.00
CA ASN A 218 -3.83 -2.89 14.95
C ASN A 218 -5.35 -3.02 14.71
N ILE A 219 -5.90 -2.18 13.82
CA ILE A 219 -7.32 -2.20 13.45
C ILE A 219 -7.49 -2.21 11.94
N MET A 220 -8.59 -2.82 11.49
CA MET A 220 -9.10 -2.63 10.15
C MET A 220 -9.91 -1.34 10.12
N VAL A 221 -9.50 -0.45 9.24
CA VAL A 221 -9.97 0.92 9.12
C VAL A 221 -11.11 1.02 8.12
N ILE A 222 -10.96 0.31 7.00
CA ILE A 222 -11.94 0.20 5.93
C ILE A 222 -12.16 -1.29 5.70
N GLU A 223 -13.42 -1.71 5.68
CA GLU A 223 -13.79 -3.09 5.36
C GLU A 223 -14.91 -3.07 4.32
N SER A 224 -14.73 -3.83 3.23
CA SER A 224 -15.79 -4.07 2.26
C SER A 224 -16.90 -4.92 2.89
N ASN A 225 -16.54 -6.06 3.48
CA ASN A 225 -17.45 -6.95 4.17
C ASN A 225 -16.86 -7.42 5.52
N PRO A 226 -17.49 -7.07 6.67
CA PRO A 226 -16.99 -7.46 8.00
C PRO A 226 -16.91 -8.97 8.23
N GLN A 227 -17.71 -9.76 7.51
CA GLN A 227 -17.70 -11.22 7.66
C GLN A 227 -16.47 -11.88 7.04
N LEU A 228 -15.79 -11.20 6.11
CA LEU A 228 -14.61 -11.70 5.40
C LEU A 228 -13.28 -11.21 5.98
N ARG A 229 -13.32 -10.59 7.18
CA ARG A 229 -12.12 -10.07 7.84
C ARG A 229 -11.11 -11.18 8.14
N SER A 230 -11.57 -12.35 8.56
CA SER A 230 -10.71 -13.50 8.85
C SER A 230 -9.99 -14.02 7.61
N GLU A 231 -10.70 -14.08 6.49
CA GLU A 231 -10.20 -14.53 5.20
C GLU A 231 -9.22 -13.50 4.63
N LEU A 232 -9.53 -12.21 4.71
CA LEU A 232 -8.62 -11.12 4.32
C LEU A 232 -7.28 -11.20 5.06
N MET A 233 -7.30 -11.45 6.37
CA MET A 233 -6.07 -11.51 7.17
C MET A 233 -5.24 -12.80 6.98
N LYS A 234 -5.86 -13.89 6.49
CA LYS A 234 -5.20 -15.19 6.32
C LYS A 234 -4.76 -15.46 4.89
N GLU A 235 -5.65 -15.18 3.94
CA GLU A 235 -5.50 -15.52 2.52
C GLU A 235 -5.43 -14.28 1.62
N GLY A 236 -5.63 -13.08 2.19
CA GLY A 236 -5.53 -11.84 1.45
C GLY A 236 -4.10 -11.50 1.03
N MET A 237 -3.99 -10.79 -0.08
CA MET A 237 -2.75 -10.16 -0.54
C MET A 237 -2.59 -8.81 0.15
N PHE A 238 -1.38 -8.56 0.66
CA PHE A 238 -1.03 -7.35 1.39
C PHE A 238 -0.23 -6.40 0.52
N PHE A 239 -0.72 -5.17 0.39
CA PHE A 239 -0.06 -4.11 -0.37
C PHE A 239 0.17 -2.90 0.53
N PRO A 240 1.42 -2.43 0.72
CA PRO A 240 1.67 -1.24 1.52
C PRO A 240 1.07 -0.01 0.84
N ILE A 241 0.34 0.80 1.60
CA ILE A 241 -0.22 2.07 1.13
C ILE A 241 0.79 3.17 1.52
N PHE A 242 1.05 4.11 0.61
CA PHE A 242 1.90 5.30 0.85
C PHE A 242 3.36 5.00 1.25
N SER A 243 4.00 4.03 0.60
CA SER A 243 5.45 3.80 0.79
C SER A 243 6.28 4.85 0.02
N ARG A 244 6.21 6.12 0.47
CA ARG A 244 7.15 7.14 0.00
C ARG A 244 8.49 6.90 0.68
N ALA A 245 9.58 7.02 -0.08
CA ALA A 245 10.93 6.92 0.45
C ALA A 245 11.11 7.83 1.68
N GLY A 246 11.29 7.22 2.86
CA GLY A 246 11.48 7.90 4.15
C GLY A 246 10.29 7.88 5.11
N HIS A 247 9.09 7.44 4.69
CA HIS A 247 7.95 7.21 5.59
C HIS A 247 7.72 5.70 5.77
N VAL A 248 7.57 5.26 7.01
CA VAL A 248 7.19 3.87 7.32
C VAL A 248 5.70 3.73 6.97
N ALA A 249 5.38 2.87 6.01
CA ALA A 249 4.01 2.55 5.66
C ALA A 249 3.37 1.80 6.84
N ASN A 250 2.48 2.48 7.58
CA ASN A 250 1.75 1.87 8.70
C ASN A 250 0.39 1.30 8.28
N ASP A 251 -0.03 1.53 7.03
CA ASP A 251 -1.31 1.10 6.50
C ASP A 251 -1.13 0.18 5.29
N PHE A 252 -1.89 -0.91 5.25
CA PHE A 252 -1.85 -1.95 4.22
C PHE A 252 -3.24 -2.12 3.58
N LEU A 253 -3.29 -2.18 2.26
CA LEU A 253 -4.45 -2.61 1.51
C LEU A 253 -4.42 -4.14 1.42
N LEU A 254 -5.48 -4.75 1.93
CA LEU A 254 -5.73 -6.18 1.85
C LEU A 254 -6.73 -6.42 0.72
N LEU A 255 -6.43 -7.41 -0.12
CA LEU A 255 -7.31 -7.84 -1.21
C LEU A 255 -7.49 -9.35 -1.16
N TYR A 256 -8.74 -9.79 -1.19
CA TYR A 256 -9.12 -11.19 -1.20
C TYR A 256 -10.03 -11.51 -2.38
N PHE A 257 -9.81 -12.66 -3.01
CA PHE A 257 -10.52 -13.10 -4.19
C PHE A 257 -11.19 -14.46 -3.91
N PRO A 258 -12.46 -14.49 -3.44
CA PRO A 258 -13.10 -15.73 -2.99
C PRO A 258 -13.21 -16.79 -4.09
N ASN A 259 -13.29 -16.37 -5.35
CA ASN A 259 -13.47 -17.24 -6.52
C ASN A 259 -12.22 -17.33 -7.41
N GLN A 260 -11.01 -17.05 -6.89
CA GLN A 260 -9.77 -17.02 -7.68
C GLN A 260 -9.52 -18.32 -8.47
N THR A 261 -9.50 -19.47 -7.80
CA THR A 261 -9.19 -20.76 -8.44
C THR A 261 -10.18 -21.09 -9.56
N ARG A 262 -11.47 -20.90 -9.31
CA ARG A 262 -12.54 -21.10 -10.28
C ARG A 262 -12.40 -20.14 -11.47
N TYR A 263 -12.13 -18.87 -11.22
CA TYR A 263 -11.89 -17.86 -12.25
C TYR A 263 -10.70 -18.25 -13.14
N LEU A 264 -9.57 -18.66 -12.55
CA LEU A 264 -8.37 -19.07 -13.29
C LEU A 264 -8.65 -20.30 -14.17
N ILE A 265 -9.35 -21.31 -13.66
CA ILE A 265 -9.72 -22.51 -14.41
C ILE A 265 -10.63 -22.16 -15.61
N ILE A 266 -11.62 -21.30 -15.40
CA ILE A 266 -12.53 -20.86 -16.48
C ILE A 266 -11.74 -20.08 -17.55
N GLN A 267 -10.85 -19.18 -17.13
CA GLN A 267 -10.01 -18.41 -18.04
C GLN A 267 -9.05 -19.31 -18.85
N MET A 268 -8.59 -20.40 -18.26
CA MET A 268 -7.78 -21.45 -18.92
C MET A 268 -8.62 -22.49 -19.69
N GLY A 269 -9.95 -22.34 -19.71
CA GLY A 269 -10.89 -23.34 -20.23
C GLY A 269 -10.58 -23.80 -21.65
N GLY A 270 -10.13 -22.90 -22.54
CA GLY A 270 -9.74 -23.26 -23.90
C GLY A 270 -8.59 -24.28 -23.94
N MET A 271 -7.55 -24.07 -23.14
CA MET A 271 -6.41 -25.00 -23.05
C MET A 271 -6.84 -26.32 -22.37
N LEU A 272 -7.69 -26.25 -21.35
CA LEU A 272 -8.20 -27.43 -20.65
C LEU A 272 -9.10 -28.29 -21.55
N ILE A 273 -9.93 -27.69 -22.40
CA ILE A 273 -10.73 -28.40 -23.40
C ILE A 273 -9.83 -29.13 -24.38
N VAL A 274 -8.78 -28.49 -24.90
CA VAL A 274 -7.83 -29.12 -25.83
C VAL A 274 -7.09 -30.28 -25.15
N SER A 275 -6.62 -30.09 -23.92
CA SER A 275 -5.94 -31.14 -23.15
C SER A 275 -6.89 -32.31 -22.85
N GLY A 276 -8.13 -32.03 -22.46
CA GLY A 276 -9.16 -33.04 -22.22
C GLY A 276 -9.56 -33.81 -23.48
N ALA A 277 -9.69 -33.12 -24.62
CA ALA A 277 -9.98 -33.75 -25.90
C ALA A 277 -8.83 -34.66 -26.35
N LEU A 278 -7.58 -34.23 -26.15
CA LEU A 278 -6.40 -35.04 -26.44
C LEU A 278 -6.30 -36.26 -25.49
N LEU A 279 -6.60 -36.09 -24.20
CA LEU A 279 -6.69 -37.19 -23.24
C LEU A 279 -7.74 -38.21 -23.68
N LEU A 280 -8.95 -37.75 -24.06
CA LEU A 280 -10.02 -38.61 -24.54
C LEU A 280 -9.62 -39.36 -25.82
N LEU A 281 -9.00 -38.68 -26.79
CA LEU A 281 -8.50 -39.29 -28.02
C LEU A 281 -7.51 -40.40 -27.71
N ILE A 282 -6.58 -40.17 -26.78
CA ILE A 282 -5.58 -41.16 -26.39
C ILE A 282 -6.22 -42.35 -25.69
N VAL A 283 -7.14 -42.12 -24.76
CA VAL A 283 -7.89 -43.19 -24.08
C VAL A 283 -8.67 -44.04 -25.11
N VAL A 284 -9.33 -43.41 -26.07
CA VAL A 284 -10.06 -44.11 -27.15
C VAL A 284 -9.10 -44.91 -28.03
N SER A 285 -7.97 -44.34 -28.44
CA SER A 285 -6.96 -45.02 -29.24
C SER A 285 -6.44 -46.29 -28.54
N PHE A 286 -6.09 -46.18 -27.26
CA PHE A 286 -5.64 -47.33 -26.48
C PHE A 286 -6.75 -48.36 -26.25
N ALA A 287 -7.98 -47.93 -26.02
CA ALA A 287 -9.12 -48.84 -25.91
C ALA A 287 -9.33 -49.65 -27.19
N VAL A 288 -9.19 -49.02 -28.37
CA VAL A 288 -9.25 -49.71 -29.67
C VAL A 288 -8.10 -50.70 -29.84
N VAL A 289 -6.87 -50.34 -29.46
CA VAL A 289 -5.71 -51.24 -29.51
C VAL A 289 -5.92 -52.46 -28.61
N ILE A 290 -6.34 -52.25 -27.36
CA ILE A 290 -6.65 -53.33 -26.42
C ILE A 290 -7.75 -54.23 -26.98
N ALA A 291 -8.84 -53.66 -27.50
CA ALA A 291 -9.92 -54.41 -28.12
C ALA A 291 -9.44 -55.23 -29.33
N ALA A 292 -8.57 -54.67 -30.17
CA ALA A 292 -7.98 -55.37 -31.32
C ALA A 292 -7.12 -56.57 -30.87
N ILE A 293 -6.31 -56.40 -29.82
CA ILE A 293 -5.48 -57.47 -29.24
C ILE A 293 -6.36 -58.62 -28.72
N PHE A 294 -7.42 -58.31 -27.97
CA PHE A 294 -8.37 -59.33 -27.48
C PHE A 294 -9.08 -60.05 -28.63
N ARG A 295 -9.46 -59.34 -29.69
CA ARG A 295 -10.10 -59.91 -30.89
C ARG A 295 -9.16 -60.86 -31.63
N GLN A 296 -7.88 -60.51 -31.76
CA GLN A 296 -6.84 -61.37 -32.36
C GLN A 296 -6.58 -62.63 -31.52
N LYS A 297 -6.57 -62.52 -30.18
CA LYS A 297 -6.43 -63.69 -29.30
C LYS A 297 -7.56 -64.71 -29.53
N LYS A 298 -8.82 -64.25 -29.59
CA LYS A 298 -10.00 -65.11 -29.78
C LYS A 298 -10.00 -65.85 -31.12
N LEU A 299 -9.60 -65.17 -32.20
CA LEU A 299 -9.49 -65.78 -33.54
C LEU A 299 -8.35 -66.82 -33.62
N SER A 300 -7.27 -66.63 -32.87
CA SER A 300 -6.18 -67.59 -32.82
C SER A 300 -6.53 -68.86 -32.04
N GLU A 301 -7.41 -68.79 -31.04
CA GLU A 301 -7.90 -69.95 -30.29
C GLU A 301 -8.87 -70.80 -31.14
N MET A 302 -9.78 -70.18 -31.90
CA MET A 302 -10.74 -70.90 -32.77
C MET A 302 -10.12 -71.58 -34.01
N LYS A 303 -8.90 -71.21 -34.40
CA LYS A 303 -8.25 -71.74 -35.62
C LYS A 303 -7.24 -72.85 -35.31
N ASN A 304 -7.01 -73.12 -34.02
CA ASN A 304 -6.04 -74.09 -33.53
C ASN A 304 -6.73 -75.24 -32.76
N ASP A 305 -8.06 -75.27 -32.81
CA ASP A 305 -8.99 -76.32 -32.37
C ASP A 305 -9.65 -76.89 -33.64
#